data_AF-A0A179B5C9-F1
#
_entry.id   AF-A0A179B5C9-F1
#
_cell.length_a   1.000
_cell.length_b   1.000
_cell.length_c   1.000
_cell.angle_alpha   90.00
_cell.angle_beta   90.00
_cell.angle_gamma   90.00
#
_symmetry.space_group_name_H-M   'P 1'
#
loop_
_entity.id
_entity.type
_entity.pdbx_description
1 polymer ?
#
loop_
_entity_poly.entity_id
_entity_poly.type
_entity_poly.pdbx_seq_one_letter_code
_entity_poly.pdbx_strand_id
1 'polypeptide(L)'
;MFKFIIKRLGISALVMLAASVILFILTINAGDPLGDLRESTSPNRQNLIDRRIAVMHLNDPWYTRYFAWLGGASKCFVGACDFGTNFRGQRVNDLLVDAMGSSLRLVFLSTIFAIVLGVFFGVMTAIRQYSGFDYVVTFISFAFFSLPSFVFAVLLKEYGAIKFNDWLEDPTISFATTVLFAAIFALFAQSLVGGDLRRRAGAGAGAFLFALVALVVISSTKWFLSPQLGWGFIAVVSIASAVLFVSLFCGLSNRRALASALGSSAMSLVIFLAASGSLWQPTWGLLFGLLLAAILAGVVVGFAFGGYAKRSVMWANVWTACATFLAVFANYMAEYWADYTKVVGDRPVPTVGAGTPNFEGGEIFWLNVIDTATHLLLPTISLTLISFASYTRYTRSSMLEVLGQDYIRTARSKGLPERTVITRHAFRNAMIPITTIVATDFANLIGGAVITESIFGWQGMGALFRSGLDAVDPMPVMAFFTVTGTAAIVMNMVADILYAYIDPRIRR
;
A
#
# COMPACT_ATOMS: atom_id res chain seq x y z
N MET A 1 9.53 30.43 3.65
CA MET A 1 8.54 29.35 3.35
C MET A 1 7.17 29.88 2.94
N PHE A 2 6.49 30.74 3.72
CA PHE A 2 5.14 31.23 3.38
C PHE A 2 5.03 31.88 1.98
N LYS A 3 5.92 32.82 1.63
CA LYS A 3 5.96 33.44 0.29
C LYS A 3 6.16 32.41 -0.84
N PHE A 4 6.96 31.38 -0.61
CA PHE A 4 7.20 30.30 -1.57
C PHE A 4 5.94 29.44 -1.77
N ILE A 5 5.27 29.06 -0.67
CA ILE A 5 4.04 28.28 -0.70
C ILE A 5 2.93 29.06 -1.45
N ILE A 6 2.74 30.35 -1.15
CA ILE A 6 1.75 31.18 -1.86
C ILE A 6 2.06 31.27 -3.35
N LYS A 7 3.31 31.57 -3.72
CA LYS A 7 3.72 31.64 -5.13
C LYS A 7 3.42 30.33 -5.85
N ARG A 8 3.73 29.19 -5.21
CA ARG A 8 3.49 27.86 -5.76
C ARG A 8 1.99 27.58 -5.91
N LEU A 9 1.19 27.82 -4.89
CA LEU A 9 -0.26 27.65 -4.94
C LEU A 9 -0.91 28.52 -6.02
N GLY A 10 -0.47 29.76 -6.18
CA GLY A 10 -0.96 30.66 -7.23
C GLY A 10 -0.65 30.13 -8.64
N ILE A 11 0.59 29.68 -8.89
CA ILE A 11 0.96 29.08 -10.17
C ILE A 11 0.17 27.79 -10.42
N SER A 12 0.06 26.91 -9.42
CA SER A 12 -0.69 25.66 -9.54
C SER A 12 -2.18 25.88 -9.79
N ALA A 13 -2.80 26.88 -9.15
CA ALA A 13 -4.19 27.23 -9.38
C ALA A 13 -4.42 27.75 -10.82
N LEU A 14 -3.50 28.58 -11.34
CA LEU A 14 -3.57 29.06 -12.72
C LEU A 14 -3.41 27.93 -13.73
N VAL A 15 -2.47 27.01 -13.49
CA VAL A 15 -2.27 25.81 -14.31
C VAL A 15 -3.51 24.91 -14.25
N MET A 16 -4.09 24.68 -13.06
CA MET A 16 -5.34 23.91 -12.93
C MET A 16 -6.49 24.56 -13.69
N LEU A 17 -6.65 25.88 -13.61
CA LEU A 17 -7.71 26.59 -14.34
C LEU A 17 -7.50 26.45 -15.84
N ALA A 18 -6.31 26.72 -16.36
CA ALA A 18 -5.99 26.57 -17.78
C ALA A 18 -6.22 25.14 -18.27
N ALA A 19 -5.71 24.15 -17.53
CA ALA A 19 -5.89 22.74 -17.86
C ALA A 19 -7.36 22.30 -17.75
N SER A 20 -8.14 22.86 -16.82
CA SER A 20 -9.58 22.57 -16.70
C SER A 20 -10.36 23.02 -17.93
N VAL A 21 -10.04 24.20 -18.48
CA VAL A 21 -10.67 24.70 -19.71
C VAL A 21 -10.32 23.78 -20.88
N ILE A 22 -9.05 23.42 -21.02
CA ILE A 22 -8.58 22.53 -22.09
C ILE A 22 -9.26 21.18 -21.97
N LEU A 23 -9.28 20.57 -20.79
CA LEU A 23 -9.89 19.26 -20.58
C LEU A 23 -11.39 19.29 -20.87
N PHE A 24 -12.11 20.31 -20.42
CA PHE A 24 -13.53 20.46 -20.71
C PHE A 24 -13.79 20.50 -22.22
N ILE A 25 -13.02 21.32 -22.95
CA ILE A 25 -13.11 21.44 -24.41
C ILE A 25 -12.76 20.10 -25.08
N LEU A 26 -11.73 19.40 -24.62
CA LEU A 26 -11.37 18.10 -25.17
C LEU A 26 -12.48 17.06 -24.95
N THR A 27 -13.09 17.02 -23.76
CA THR A 27 -14.16 16.06 -23.46
C THR A 27 -15.40 16.29 -24.31
N ILE A 28 -15.86 17.54 -24.45
CA ILE A 28 -17.06 17.81 -25.28
C ILE A 28 -16.83 17.57 -26.77
N ASN A 29 -15.58 17.58 -27.23
CA ASN A 29 -15.20 17.31 -28.62
C ASN A 29 -14.72 15.86 -28.85
N ALA A 30 -14.73 15.01 -27.81
CA ALA A 30 -14.24 13.63 -27.92
C ALA A 30 -15.17 12.71 -28.74
N GLY A 31 -16.46 13.06 -28.87
CA GLY A 31 -17.44 12.27 -29.59
C GLY A 31 -18.85 12.88 -29.56
N ASP A 32 -19.84 12.08 -29.93
CA ASP A 32 -21.27 12.45 -29.87
C ASP A 32 -21.91 11.94 -28.56
N PRO A 33 -22.33 12.82 -27.63
CA PRO A 33 -22.97 12.42 -26.36
C PRO A 33 -24.35 11.75 -26.55
N LEU A 34 -24.90 11.80 -27.77
CA LEU A 34 -26.16 11.18 -28.15
C LEU A 34 -25.98 9.99 -29.11
N GLY A 35 -24.74 9.59 -29.41
CA GLY A 35 -24.45 8.55 -30.40
C GLY A 35 -25.12 7.21 -30.09
N ASP A 36 -25.00 6.76 -28.84
CA ASP A 36 -25.64 5.54 -28.32
C ASP A 36 -27.17 5.56 -28.49
N LEU A 37 -27.80 6.72 -28.27
CA LEU A 37 -29.23 6.89 -28.40
C LEU A 37 -29.66 7.01 -29.86
N ARG A 38 -28.85 7.61 -30.74
CA ARG A 38 -29.18 7.74 -32.17
C ARG A 38 -29.20 6.38 -32.86
N GLU A 39 -28.31 5.48 -32.46
CA GLU A 39 -28.20 4.10 -32.94
C GLU A 39 -29.21 3.14 -32.30
N SER A 40 -29.81 3.51 -31.15
CA SER A 40 -30.80 2.68 -30.45
C SER A 40 -32.07 2.46 -31.27
N THR A 41 -32.59 1.24 -31.29
CA THR A 41 -33.88 0.87 -31.92
C THR A 41 -35.08 0.97 -30.97
N SER A 42 -34.87 1.50 -29.75
CA SER A 42 -35.89 1.55 -28.72
C SER A 42 -37.08 2.46 -29.10
N PRO A 43 -38.34 2.07 -28.82
CA PRO A 43 -39.51 2.89 -29.14
C PRO A 43 -39.53 4.26 -28.44
N ASN A 44 -38.87 4.37 -27.27
CA ASN A 44 -38.78 5.59 -26.47
C ASN A 44 -37.50 6.42 -26.75
N ARG A 45 -36.77 6.11 -27.83
CA ARG A 45 -35.50 6.77 -28.20
C ARG A 45 -35.57 8.29 -28.18
N GLN A 46 -36.60 8.88 -28.78
CA GLN A 46 -36.72 10.34 -28.86
C GLN A 46 -36.84 10.99 -27.47
N ASN A 47 -37.65 10.40 -26.59
CA ASN A 47 -37.79 10.86 -25.21
C ASN A 47 -36.48 10.76 -24.43
N LEU A 48 -35.66 9.72 -24.69
CA LEU A 48 -34.34 9.56 -24.07
C LEU A 48 -33.34 10.63 -24.56
N ILE A 49 -33.38 10.96 -25.85
CA ILE A 49 -32.56 12.02 -26.45
C ILE A 49 -32.91 13.37 -25.83
N ASP A 50 -34.21 13.72 -25.81
CA ASP A 50 -34.68 15.01 -25.28
C ASP A 50 -34.35 15.15 -23.79
N ARG A 51 -34.50 14.06 -23.02
CA ARG A 51 -34.08 14.01 -21.60
C ARG A 51 -32.59 14.26 -21.45
N ARG A 52 -31.74 13.63 -22.26
CA ARG A 52 -30.28 13.79 -22.16
C ARG A 52 -29.83 15.20 -22.56
N ILE A 53 -30.45 15.77 -23.59
CA ILE A 53 -30.24 17.18 -23.98
C ILE A 53 -30.56 18.12 -22.82
N ALA A 54 -31.69 17.90 -22.14
CA ALA A 54 -32.10 18.71 -21.00
C ALA A 54 -31.16 18.56 -19.79
N VAL A 55 -30.78 17.32 -19.43
CA VAL A 55 -29.91 17.06 -18.27
C VAL A 55 -28.49 17.57 -18.48
N MET A 56 -27.92 17.38 -19.67
CA MET A 56 -26.53 17.76 -19.96
C MET A 56 -26.39 19.20 -20.48
N HIS A 57 -27.52 19.92 -20.63
CA HIS A 57 -27.56 21.28 -21.16
C HIS A 57 -26.93 21.39 -22.56
N LEU A 58 -27.19 20.43 -23.45
CA LEU A 58 -26.49 20.35 -24.76
C LEU A 58 -26.81 21.52 -25.71
N ASN A 59 -27.94 22.21 -25.49
CA ASN A 59 -28.32 23.40 -26.27
C ASN A 59 -27.59 24.67 -25.80
N ASP A 60 -27.03 24.65 -24.59
CA ASP A 60 -26.34 25.81 -24.04
C ASP A 60 -24.91 25.88 -24.61
N PRO A 61 -24.38 27.09 -24.90
CA PRO A 61 -23.01 27.22 -25.36
C PRO A 61 -22.01 26.58 -24.39
N TRP A 62 -20.93 26.00 -24.91
CA TRP A 62 -19.97 25.25 -24.07
C TRP A 62 -19.41 26.07 -22.90
N TYR A 63 -19.25 27.40 -23.08
CA TYR A 63 -18.72 28.28 -22.05
C TYR A 63 -19.69 28.47 -20.89
N THR A 64 -21.01 28.51 -21.12
CA THR A 64 -21.98 28.62 -20.02
C THR A 64 -21.97 27.35 -19.18
N ARG A 65 -21.88 26.19 -19.83
CA ARG A 65 -21.73 24.89 -19.17
C ARG A 65 -20.44 24.82 -18.34
N TYR A 66 -19.32 25.30 -18.89
CA TYR A 66 -18.05 25.38 -18.17
C TYR A 66 -18.11 26.31 -16.96
N PHE A 67 -18.64 27.54 -17.13
CA PHE A 67 -18.73 28.50 -16.01
C PHE A 67 -19.75 28.09 -14.95
N ALA A 68 -20.83 27.40 -15.33
CA ALA A 68 -21.77 26.80 -14.39
C ALA A 68 -21.07 25.73 -13.54
N TRP A 69 -20.32 24.83 -14.19
CA TRP A 69 -19.50 23.84 -13.49
C TRP A 69 -18.44 24.50 -12.60
N LEU A 70 -17.69 25.48 -13.11
CA LEU A 70 -16.65 26.18 -12.35
C LEU A 70 -17.25 26.91 -11.14
N GLY A 71 -18.43 27.51 -11.31
CA GLY A 71 -19.19 28.13 -10.23
C GLY A 71 -19.56 27.13 -9.13
N GLY A 72 -20.06 25.95 -9.52
CA GLY A 72 -20.33 24.85 -8.58
C GLY A 72 -19.07 24.32 -7.89
N ALA A 73 -18.00 24.06 -8.65
CA ALA A 73 -16.72 23.59 -8.13
C ALA A 73 -16.07 24.61 -7.18
N SER A 74 -16.21 25.92 -7.45
CA SER A 74 -15.67 26.97 -6.58
C SER A 74 -16.32 27.00 -5.18
N LYS A 75 -17.55 26.49 -5.04
CA LYS A 75 -18.19 26.36 -3.72
C LYS A 75 -17.50 25.32 -2.83
N CYS A 76 -16.61 24.48 -3.38
CA CYS A 76 -15.76 23.61 -2.58
C CYS A 76 -14.90 24.37 -1.57
N PHE A 77 -14.49 25.62 -1.87
CA PHE A 77 -13.73 26.43 -0.92
C PHE A 77 -14.52 26.77 0.36
N VAL A 78 -15.85 26.67 0.32
CA VAL A 78 -16.76 26.93 1.45
C VAL A 78 -17.39 25.63 1.98
N GLY A 79 -16.92 24.47 1.50
CA GLY A 79 -17.43 23.15 1.93
C GLY A 79 -18.77 22.74 1.29
N ALA A 80 -19.26 23.48 0.30
CA ALA A 80 -20.52 23.20 -0.41
C ALA A 80 -20.27 22.83 -1.89
N CYS A 81 -19.32 21.92 -2.12
CA CYS A 81 -18.96 21.44 -3.47
C CYS A 81 -20.20 21.06 -4.28
N ASP A 82 -20.23 21.43 -5.57
CA ASP A 82 -21.24 20.97 -6.51
C ASP A 82 -20.62 20.73 -7.88
N PHE A 83 -20.52 19.48 -8.29
CA PHE A 83 -20.00 19.07 -9.60
C PHE A 83 -21.12 18.81 -10.63
N GLY A 84 -22.37 19.13 -10.29
CA GLY A 84 -23.52 18.94 -11.17
C GLY A 84 -24.00 17.49 -11.23
N THR A 85 -24.68 17.15 -12.33
CA THR A 85 -25.28 15.82 -12.57
C THR A 85 -24.69 15.17 -13.81
N ASN A 86 -24.58 13.84 -13.78
CA ASN A 86 -24.15 13.07 -14.94
C ASN A 86 -25.25 12.95 -16.00
N PHE A 87 -24.93 12.34 -17.15
CA PHE A 87 -25.85 12.09 -18.26
C PHE A 87 -27.11 11.27 -17.91
N ARG A 88 -27.14 10.61 -16.73
CA ARG A 88 -28.28 9.87 -16.18
C ARG A 88 -29.12 10.69 -15.18
N GLY A 89 -28.69 11.91 -14.86
CA GLY A 89 -29.30 12.78 -13.85
C GLY A 89 -28.91 12.45 -12.41
N GLN A 90 -27.89 11.61 -12.19
CA GLN A 90 -27.35 11.32 -10.87
C GLN A 90 -26.36 12.41 -10.46
N ARG A 91 -26.34 12.76 -9.18
CA ARG A 91 -25.42 13.77 -8.65
C ARG A 91 -23.98 13.25 -8.74
N VAL A 92 -23.10 14.03 -9.35
CA VAL A 92 -21.69 13.63 -9.52
C VAL A 92 -20.97 13.59 -8.17
N ASN A 93 -21.38 14.40 -7.20
CA ASN A 93 -20.82 14.39 -5.85
C ASN A 93 -20.90 13.02 -5.16
N ASP A 94 -22.04 12.34 -5.28
CA ASP A 94 -22.24 11.05 -4.60
C ASP A 94 -21.33 9.98 -5.24
N LEU A 95 -21.31 9.96 -6.58
CA LEU A 95 -20.41 9.10 -7.35
C LEU A 95 -18.93 9.40 -7.06
N LEU A 96 -18.59 10.68 -6.85
CA LEU A 96 -17.24 11.11 -6.56
C LEU A 96 -16.77 10.63 -5.19
N VAL A 97 -17.60 10.73 -4.15
CA VAL A 97 -17.24 10.28 -2.79
C VAL A 97 -16.99 8.77 -2.77
N ASP A 98 -17.85 7.99 -3.41
CA ASP A 98 -17.71 6.54 -3.49
C ASP A 98 -16.46 6.12 -4.28
N ALA A 99 -16.23 6.77 -5.43
CA ALA A 99 -15.07 6.56 -6.27
C ALA A 99 -13.77 6.92 -5.54
N MET A 100 -13.74 8.08 -4.87
CA MET A 100 -12.60 8.54 -4.07
C MET A 100 -12.28 7.58 -2.94
N GLY A 101 -13.30 7.11 -2.20
CA GLY A 101 -13.12 6.17 -1.10
C GLY A 101 -12.46 4.87 -1.57
N SER A 102 -12.89 4.35 -2.72
CA SER A 102 -12.34 3.12 -3.31
C SER A 102 -10.90 3.31 -3.79
N SER A 103 -10.61 4.35 -4.57
CA SER A 103 -9.24 4.60 -5.07
C SER A 103 -8.27 4.94 -3.95
N LEU A 104 -8.69 5.73 -2.95
CA LEU A 104 -7.80 6.13 -1.86
C LEU A 104 -7.37 4.93 -1.02
N ARG A 105 -8.27 3.96 -0.76
CA ARG A 105 -7.91 2.71 -0.07
C ARG A 105 -6.81 1.95 -0.80
N LEU A 106 -6.95 1.80 -2.12
CA LEU A 106 -5.97 1.12 -2.97
C LEU A 106 -4.63 1.85 -2.98
N VAL A 107 -4.65 3.14 -3.36
CA VAL A 107 -3.44 3.94 -3.56
C VAL A 107 -2.68 4.13 -2.25
N PHE A 108 -3.38 4.35 -1.14
CA PHE A 108 -2.74 4.57 0.15
C PHE A 108 -2.00 3.32 0.62
N LEU A 109 -2.66 2.16 0.61
CA LEU A 109 -2.04 0.90 1.01
C LEU A 109 -0.87 0.54 0.09
N SER A 110 -1.06 0.61 -1.23
CA SER A 110 -0.01 0.27 -2.18
C SER A 110 1.21 1.18 -2.07
N THR A 111 0.99 2.47 -1.84
CA THR A 111 2.09 3.43 -1.67
C THR A 111 2.89 3.15 -0.40
N ILE A 112 2.22 2.85 0.71
CA ILE A 112 2.91 2.48 1.96
C ILE A 112 3.75 1.22 1.75
N PHE A 113 3.17 0.16 1.19
CA PHE A 113 3.91 -1.08 0.94
C PHE A 113 5.07 -0.86 -0.02
N ALA A 114 4.86 -0.09 -1.09
CA ALA A 114 5.90 0.22 -2.05
C ALA A 114 7.06 0.99 -1.41
N ILE A 115 6.78 2.02 -0.61
CA ILE A 115 7.81 2.80 0.09
C ILE A 115 8.57 1.91 1.05
N VAL A 116 7.86 1.16 1.90
CA VAL A 116 8.49 0.33 2.94
C VAL A 116 9.40 -0.71 2.30
N LEU A 117 8.90 -1.46 1.32
CA LEU A 117 9.68 -2.50 0.64
C LEU A 117 10.77 -1.88 -0.25
N GLY A 118 10.41 -0.94 -1.11
CA GLY A 118 11.33 -0.35 -2.09
C GLY A 118 12.49 0.41 -1.45
N VAL A 119 12.23 1.21 -0.41
CA VAL A 119 13.28 1.89 0.34
C VAL A 119 14.14 0.88 1.11
N PHE A 120 13.53 -0.11 1.76
CA PHE A 120 14.27 -1.15 2.48
C PHE A 120 15.22 -1.92 1.56
N PHE A 121 14.70 -2.45 0.45
CA PHE A 121 15.50 -3.20 -0.53
C PHE A 121 16.52 -2.29 -1.23
N GLY A 122 16.18 -1.05 -1.56
CA GLY A 122 17.11 -0.09 -2.16
C GLY A 122 18.29 0.28 -1.24
N VAL A 123 18.04 0.49 0.05
CA VAL A 123 19.10 0.72 1.05
C VAL A 123 19.98 -0.53 1.21
N MET A 124 19.37 -1.70 1.34
CA MET A 124 20.10 -2.95 1.57
C MET A 124 20.99 -3.34 0.39
N THR A 125 20.51 -3.15 -0.84
CA THR A 125 21.29 -3.39 -2.07
C THR A 125 22.44 -2.39 -2.22
N ALA A 126 22.26 -1.13 -1.82
CA ALA A 126 23.35 -0.13 -1.82
C ALA A 126 24.44 -0.44 -0.78
N ILE A 127 24.07 -0.86 0.43
CA ILE A 127 25.04 -1.21 1.48
C ILE A 127 25.83 -2.47 1.10
N ARG A 128 25.17 -3.44 0.44
CA ARG A 128 25.78 -4.69 -0.01
C ARG A 128 26.03 -4.68 -1.52
N GLN A 129 26.60 -3.58 -2.01
CA GLN A 129 26.90 -3.40 -3.43
C GLN A 129 27.72 -4.58 -3.98
N TYR A 130 27.37 -5.05 -5.17
CA TYR A 130 28.02 -6.20 -5.85
C TYR A 130 27.89 -7.54 -5.12
N SER A 131 27.01 -7.65 -4.13
CA SER A 131 26.68 -8.94 -3.51
C SER A 131 25.64 -9.72 -4.31
N GLY A 132 25.52 -11.02 -4.07
CA GLY A 132 24.46 -11.84 -4.68
C GLY A 132 23.05 -11.30 -4.38
N PHE A 133 22.83 -10.71 -3.20
CA PHE A 133 21.58 -10.04 -2.85
C PHE A 133 21.31 -8.81 -3.74
N ASP A 134 22.33 -8.00 -4.00
CA ASP A 134 22.25 -6.84 -4.90
C ASP A 134 21.83 -7.28 -6.31
N TYR A 135 22.49 -8.31 -6.86
CA TYR A 135 22.15 -8.82 -8.19
C TYR A 135 20.72 -9.39 -8.27
N VAL A 136 20.27 -10.18 -7.28
CA VAL A 136 18.93 -10.78 -7.28
C VAL A 136 17.85 -9.70 -7.18
N VAL A 137 17.94 -8.79 -6.22
CA VAL A 137 16.95 -7.73 -6.02
C VAL A 137 16.93 -6.78 -7.21
N THR A 138 18.10 -6.43 -7.76
CA THR A 138 18.21 -5.57 -8.94
C THR A 138 17.60 -6.26 -10.17
N PHE A 139 17.86 -7.55 -10.38
CA PHE A 139 17.24 -8.33 -11.46
C PHE A 139 15.72 -8.36 -11.34
N ILE A 140 15.18 -8.70 -10.17
CA ILE A 140 13.74 -8.72 -9.91
C ILE A 140 13.12 -7.34 -10.16
N SER A 141 13.77 -6.28 -9.65
CA SER A 141 13.31 -4.91 -9.84
C SER A 141 13.28 -4.52 -11.32
N PHE A 142 14.33 -4.85 -12.10
CA PHE A 142 14.36 -4.56 -13.53
C PHE A 142 13.35 -5.40 -14.33
N ALA A 143 13.15 -6.67 -13.97
CA ALA A 143 12.15 -7.52 -14.61
C ALA A 143 10.75 -6.90 -14.46
N PHE A 144 10.38 -6.50 -13.24
CA PHE A 144 9.09 -5.86 -12.99
C PHE A 144 8.99 -4.44 -13.56
N PHE A 145 10.07 -3.67 -13.58
CA PHE A 145 10.10 -2.36 -14.25
C PHE A 145 9.87 -2.49 -15.77
N SER A 146 10.30 -3.59 -16.37
CA SER A 146 10.19 -3.83 -17.83
C SER A 146 8.84 -4.46 -18.23
N LEU A 147 8.10 -5.01 -17.27
CA LEU A 147 6.79 -5.60 -17.52
C LEU A 147 5.71 -4.50 -17.49
N PRO A 148 4.87 -4.39 -18.54
CA PRO A 148 3.73 -3.48 -18.50
C PRO A 148 2.80 -3.83 -17.32
N SER A 149 2.31 -2.81 -16.62
CA SER A 149 1.49 -2.97 -15.41
C SER A 149 0.25 -3.84 -15.63
N PHE A 150 -0.41 -3.68 -16.78
CA PHE A 150 -1.60 -4.46 -17.12
C PHE A 150 -1.29 -5.94 -17.33
N VAL A 151 -0.14 -6.27 -17.94
CA VAL A 151 0.29 -7.66 -18.13
C VAL A 151 0.50 -8.31 -16.77
N PHE A 152 1.19 -7.63 -15.86
CA PHE A 152 1.37 -8.14 -14.50
C PHE A 152 0.04 -8.31 -13.77
N ALA A 153 -0.88 -7.35 -13.85
CA ALA A 153 -2.20 -7.46 -13.22
C ALA A 153 -3.02 -8.65 -13.77
N VAL A 154 -2.98 -8.88 -15.08
CA VAL A 154 -3.66 -10.04 -15.71
C VAL A 154 -3.02 -11.35 -15.29
N LEU A 155 -1.68 -11.44 -15.27
CA LEU A 155 -0.98 -12.62 -14.76
C LEU A 155 -1.28 -12.88 -13.28
N LEU A 156 -1.37 -11.82 -12.48
CA LEU A 156 -1.71 -11.91 -11.07
C LEU A 156 -3.16 -12.39 -10.87
N LYS A 157 -4.09 -11.98 -11.73
CA LYS A 157 -5.46 -12.50 -11.74
C LYS A 157 -5.50 -13.99 -12.13
N GLU A 158 -4.78 -14.38 -13.17
CA GLU A 158 -4.74 -15.77 -13.65
C GLU A 158 -4.10 -16.71 -12.61
N TYR A 159 -2.90 -16.38 -12.13
CA TYR A 159 -2.11 -17.29 -11.27
C TYR A 159 -2.31 -17.05 -9.78
N GLY A 160 -2.52 -15.80 -9.36
CA GLY A 160 -2.68 -15.43 -7.95
C GLY A 160 -4.12 -15.52 -7.45
N ALA A 161 -5.09 -15.72 -8.33
CA ALA A 161 -6.51 -15.82 -7.96
C ALA A 161 -7.18 -17.04 -8.61
N ILE A 162 -7.30 -17.10 -9.94
CA ILE A 162 -8.06 -18.16 -10.62
C ILE A 162 -7.45 -19.53 -10.33
N LYS A 163 -6.20 -19.77 -10.76
CA LYS A 163 -5.51 -21.05 -10.52
C LYS A 163 -5.24 -21.32 -9.04
N PHE A 164 -5.10 -20.27 -8.24
CA PHE A 164 -4.93 -20.41 -6.80
C PHE A 164 -6.22 -20.91 -6.13
N ASN A 165 -7.38 -20.38 -6.51
CA ASN A 165 -8.68 -20.85 -6.04
C ASN A 165 -8.93 -22.29 -6.48
N ASP A 166 -8.68 -22.62 -7.75
CA ASP A 166 -8.82 -23.99 -8.27
C ASP A 166 -7.94 -24.98 -7.48
N TRP A 167 -6.72 -24.58 -7.13
CA TRP A 167 -5.83 -25.38 -6.29
C TRP A 167 -6.27 -25.43 -4.83
N LEU A 168 -6.95 -24.40 -4.32
CA LEU A 168 -7.41 -24.35 -2.94
C LEU A 168 -8.56 -25.33 -2.66
N GLU A 169 -9.31 -25.75 -3.68
CA GLU A 169 -10.34 -26.80 -3.57
C GLU A 169 -9.74 -28.14 -3.08
N ASP A 170 -8.56 -28.50 -3.57
CA ASP A 170 -7.76 -29.63 -3.08
C ASP A 170 -6.29 -29.23 -2.97
N PRO A 171 -5.84 -28.66 -1.83
CA PRO A 171 -4.55 -28.00 -1.67
C PRO A 171 -3.42 -29.02 -1.50
N THR A 172 -3.26 -29.91 -2.47
CA THR A 172 -2.18 -30.89 -2.50
C THR A 172 -0.98 -30.28 -3.23
N ILE A 173 0.17 -30.27 -2.56
CA ILE A 173 1.44 -29.87 -3.17
C ILE A 173 2.20 -31.16 -3.48
N SER A 174 2.46 -31.40 -4.77
CA SER A 174 3.31 -32.52 -5.20
C SER A 174 4.67 -32.47 -4.50
N PHE A 175 5.26 -33.63 -4.24
CA PHE A 175 6.60 -33.69 -3.65
C PHE A 175 7.63 -32.95 -4.51
N ALA A 176 7.52 -33.06 -5.84
CA ALA A 176 8.41 -32.36 -6.77
C ALA A 176 8.30 -30.84 -6.67
N THR A 177 7.09 -30.29 -6.56
CA THR A 177 6.88 -28.84 -6.41
C THR A 177 7.31 -28.35 -5.03
N THR A 178 7.14 -29.17 -3.99
CA THR A 178 7.65 -28.90 -2.64
C THR A 178 9.17 -28.76 -2.64
N VAL A 179 9.89 -29.71 -3.26
CA VAL A 179 11.35 -29.66 -3.40
C VAL A 179 11.79 -28.44 -4.22
N LEU A 180 11.08 -28.12 -5.30
CA LEU A 180 11.36 -26.96 -6.13
C LEU A 180 11.22 -25.64 -5.34
N PHE A 181 10.11 -25.44 -4.63
CA PHE A 181 9.91 -24.24 -3.81
C PHE A 181 10.92 -24.15 -2.66
N ALA A 182 11.23 -25.27 -2.00
CA ALA A 182 12.27 -25.32 -0.98
C ALA A 182 13.64 -24.93 -1.54
N ALA A 183 13.98 -25.38 -2.76
CA ALA A 183 15.22 -25.02 -3.44
C ALA A 183 15.28 -23.52 -3.77
N ILE A 184 14.19 -22.95 -4.28
CA ILE A 184 14.10 -21.50 -4.56
C ILE A 184 14.27 -20.69 -3.27
N PHE A 185 13.57 -21.08 -2.19
CA PHE A 185 13.70 -20.42 -0.89
C PHE A 185 15.13 -20.53 -0.33
N ALA A 186 15.78 -21.68 -0.50
CA ALA A 186 17.16 -21.91 -0.09
C ALA A 186 18.14 -21.00 -0.84
N LEU A 187 17.99 -20.87 -2.16
CA LEU A 187 18.81 -19.96 -2.98
C LEU A 187 18.63 -18.50 -2.55
N PHE A 188 17.38 -18.10 -2.27
CA PHE A 188 17.08 -16.77 -1.75
C PHE A 188 17.73 -16.53 -0.38
N ALA A 189 17.58 -17.46 0.57
CA ALA A 189 18.21 -17.39 1.88
C ALA A 189 19.76 -17.37 1.79
N GLN A 190 20.33 -18.16 0.89
CA GLN A 190 21.77 -18.15 0.58
C GLN A 190 22.27 -16.81 0.03
N SER A 191 21.42 -16.07 -0.68
CA SER A 191 21.74 -14.72 -1.16
C SER A 191 21.73 -13.68 -0.03
N LEU A 192 20.87 -13.87 0.98
CA LEU A 192 20.73 -12.98 2.14
C LEU A 192 21.91 -13.10 3.13
N VAL A 193 22.58 -14.25 3.20
CA VAL A 193 23.72 -14.46 4.09
C VAL A 193 25.02 -14.04 3.39
N GLY A 194 25.76 -13.13 4.03
CA GLY A 194 27.12 -12.76 3.60
C GLY A 194 28.20 -13.70 4.17
N GLY A 195 29.38 -13.70 3.56
CA GLY A 195 30.55 -14.49 3.97
C GLY A 195 30.93 -15.58 2.97
N ASP A 196 31.80 -16.50 3.42
CA ASP A 196 32.35 -17.57 2.57
C ASP A 196 31.29 -18.53 2.03
N LEU A 197 31.61 -19.18 0.91
CA LEU A 197 30.72 -20.12 0.24
C LEU A 197 30.20 -21.21 1.19
N ARG A 198 31.02 -21.69 2.13
CA ARG A 198 30.61 -22.70 3.12
C ARG A 198 29.50 -22.20 4.05
N ARG A 199 29.61 -20.97 4.56
CA ARG A 199 28.59 -20.36 5.44
C ARG A 199 27.29 -20.11 4.67
N ARG A 200 27.41 -19.66 3.42
CA ARG A 200 26.29 -19.43 2.52
C ARG A 200 25.58 -20.73 2.16
N ALA A 201 26.33 -21.76 1.79
CA ALA A 201 25.81 -23.09 1.50
C ALA A 201 25.16 -23.73 2.72
N GLY A 202 25.76 -23.58 3.92
CA GLY A 202 25.16 -24.05 5.17
C GLY A 202 23.83 -23.37 5.48
N ALA A 203 23.74 -22.04 5.29
CA ALA A 203 22.49 -21.32 5.42
C ALA A 203 21.43 -21.74 4.38
N GLY A 204 21.85 -21.94 3.13
CA GLY A 204 20.98 -22.47 2.07
C GLY A 204 20.46 -23.87 2.39
N ALA A 205 21.33 -24.79 2.82
CA ALA A 205 20.93 -26.13 3.21
C ALA A 205 19.96 -26.14 4.40
N GLY A 206 20.22 -25.31 5.42
CA GLY A 206 19.30 -25.13 6.55
C GLY A 206 17.94 -24.58 6.11
N ALA A 207 17.94 -23.56 5.25
CA ALA A 207 16.71 -22.98 4.70
C ALA A 207 15.94 -23.96 3.80
N PHE A 208 16.65 -24.79 3.02
CA PHE A 208 16.06 -25.86 2.21
C PHE A 208 15.34 -26.87 3.08
N LEU A 209 16.03 -27.44 4.08
CA LEU A 209 15.44 -28.42 4.98
C LEU A 209 14.25 -27.83 5.74
N PHE A 210 14.38 -26.59 6.22
CA PHE A 210 13.28 -25.89 6.88
C PHE A 210 12.07 -25.73 5.95
N ALA A 211 12.26 -25.20 4.74
CA ALA A 211 11.16 -24.99 3.80
C ALA A 211 10.54 -26.30 3.33
N LEU A 212 11.35 -27.34 3.11
CA LEU A 212 10.87 -28.67 2.74
C LEU A 212 9.96 -29.24 3.83
N VAL A 213 10.44 -29.26 5.09
CA VAL A 213 9.65 -29.77 6.22
C VAL A 213 8.40 -28.93 6.43
N ALA A 214 8.52 -27.59 6.39
CA ALA A 214 7.38 -26.70 6.55
C ALA A 214 6.31 -26.95 5.48
N LEU A 215 6.69 -27.01 4.20
CA LEU A 215 5.74 -27.26 3.10
C LEU A 215 5.09 -28.65 3.18
N VAL A 216 5.84 -29.68 3.57
CA VAL A 216 5.29 -31.02 3.79
C VAL A 216 4.27 -31.01 4.93
N VAL A 217 4.57 -30.35 6.05
CA VAL A 217 3.65 -30.23 7.19
C VAL A 217 2.41 -29.42 6.81
N ILE A 218 2.57 -28.29 6.12
CA ILE A 218 1.47 -27.44 5.67
C ILE A 218 0.56 -28.21 4.69
N SER A 219 1.15 -28.96 3.76
CA SER A 219 0.43 -29.80 2.79
C SER A 219 -0.33 -30.94 3.47
N SER A 220 0.32 -31.65 4.42
CA SER A 220 -0.31 -32.79 5.11
C SER A 220 -1.41 -32.39 6.09
N THR A 221 -1.30 -31.22 6.71
CA THR A 221 -2.31 -30.67 7.64
C THR A 221 -3.45 -29.93 6.92
N LYS A 222 -3.41 -29.83 5.59
CA LYS A 222 -4.34 -29.02 4.79
C LYS A 222 -4.48 -27.58 5.32
N TRP A 223 -3.37 -27.02 5.81
CA TRP A 223 -3.35 -25.74 6.51
C TRP A 223 -3.92 -24.58 5.68
N PHE A 224 -3.86 -24.65 4.34
CA PHE A 224 -4.44 -23.63 3.46
C PHE A 224 -5.97 -23.54 3.53
N LEU A 225 -6.66 -24.63 3.86
CA LEU A 225 -8.12 -24.63 4.04
C LEU A 225 -8.53 -24.14 5.43
N SER A 226 -7.78 -24.51 6.46
CA SER A 226 -8.06 -24.17 7.85
C SER A 226 -6.78 -23.75 8.58
N PRO A 227 -6.28 -22.54 8.30
CA PRO A 227 -5.04 -22.08 8.88
C PRO A 227 -5.23 -21.81 10.37
N GLN A 228 -4.39 -22.43 11.19
CA GLN A 228 -4.36 -22.20 12.63
C GLN A 228 -2.94 -21.80 13.02
N LEU A 229 -2.79 -20.61 13.61
CA LEU A 229 -1.50 -20.14 14.14
C LEU A 229 -1.36 -20.50 15.63
N GLY A 230 -2.40 -20.18 16.42
CA GLY A 230 -2.46 -20.43 17.84
C GLY A 230 -1.56 -19.49 18.67
N TRP A 231 -1.81 -19.47 19.99
CA TRP A 231 -1.09 -18.60 20.92
C TRP A 231 0.41 -18.92 21.05
N GLY A 232 0.80 -20.18 20.82
CA GLY A 232 2.20 -20.58 20.80
C GLY A 232 2.99 -19.87 19.70
N PHE A 233 2.43 -19.79 18.48
CA PHE A 233 3.05 -19.07 17.37
C PHE A 233 3.14 -17.56 17.67
N ILE A 234 2.08 -16.97 18.21
CA ILE A 234 2.07 -15.55 18.60
C ILE A 234 3.17 -15.26 19.62
N ALA A 235 3.37 -16.13 20.63
CA ALA A 235 4.42 -15.98 21.62
C ALA A 235 5.82 -16.02 20.98
N VAL A 236 6.05 -16.95 20.04
CA VAL A 236 7.31 -17.04 19.28
C VAL A 236 7.56 -15.77 18.48
N VAL A 237 6.57 -15.28 17.74
CA VAL A 237 6.69 -14.03 16.94
C VAL A 237 6.93 -12.81 17.85
N SER A 238 6.24 -12.74 18.99
CA SER A 238 6.39 -11.67 19.98
C SER A 238 7.80 -11.66 20.58
N ILE A 239 8.35 -12.82 20.95
CA ILE A 239 9.72 -12.95 21.46
C ILE A 239 10.75 -12.66 20.37
N ALA A 240 10.57 -13.22 19.16
CA ALA A 240 11.47 -13.01 18.04
C ALA A 240 11.52 -11.53 17.63
N SER A 241 10.38 -10.85 17.58
CA SER A 241 10.32 -9.41 17.30
C SER A 241 10.98 -8.58 18.38
N ALA A 242 10.85 -8.94 19.67
CA ALA A 242 11.59 -8.31 20.76
C ALA A 242 13.11 -8.40 20.56
N VAL A 243 13.62 -9.59 20.26
CA VAL A 243 15.05 -9.80 19.99
C VAL A 243 15.49 -9.03 18.74
N LEU A 244 14.69 -9.07 17.68
CA LEU A 244 14.95 -8.36 16.43
C LEU A 244 15.06 -6.86 16.66
N PHE A 245 14.06 -6.22 17.25
CA PHE A 245 14.07 -4.76 17.45
C PHE A 245 15.14 -4.32 18.45
N VAL A 246 15.44 -5.11 19.49
CA VAL A 246 16.59 -4.83 20.35
C VAL A 246 17.89 -4.88 19.54
N SER A 247 18.06 -5.86 18.65
CA SER A 247 19.25 -5.93 17.79
C SER A 247 19.36 -4.71 16.85
N LEU A 248 18.24 -4.26 16.28
CA LEU A 248 18.16 -3.16 15.31
C LEU A 248 18.22 -1.77 15.95
N PHE A 249 17.94 -1.62 17.25
CA PHE A 249 17.93 -0.33 17.94
C PHE A 249 19.02 -0.19 19.00
N CYS A 250 19.23 -1.21 19.83
CA CYS A 250 20.11 -1.15 21.00
C CYS A 250 21.38 -2.02 20.88
N GLY A 251 21.35 -3.06 20.05
CA GLY A 251 22.35 -4.12 20.02
C GLY A 251 22.12 -5.18 21.11
N LEU A 252 22.41 -6.44 20.80
CA LEU A 252 22.14 -7.58 21.70
C LEU A 252 23.06 -7.62 22.94
N SER A 253 24.15 -6.85 22.95
CA SER A 253 25.05 -6.75 24.12
C SER A 253 24.40 -6.06 25.33
N ASN A 254 23.35 -5.26 25.12
CA ASN A 254 22.65 -4.57 26.19
C ASN A 254 21.61 -5.48 26.87
N ARG A 255 22.03 -6.19 27.93
CA ARG A 255 21.18 -7.13 28.68
C ARG A 255 19.93 -6.48 29.28
N ARG A 256 20.00 -5.21 29.71
CA ARG A 256 18.84 -4.48 30.25
C ARG A 256 17.81 -4.18 29.17
N ALA A 257 18.27 -3.79 27.97
CA ALA A 257 17.38 -3.59 26.82
C ALA A 257 16.68 -4.89 26.42
N LEU A 258 17.42 -6.01 26.38
CA LEU A 258 16.86 -7.32 26.07
C LEU A 258 15.82 -7.76 27.10
N ALA A 259 16.13 -7.66 28.39
CA ALA A 259 15.20 -8.01 29.47
C ALA A 259 13.93 -7.13 29.43
N SER A 260 14.07 -5.83 29.17
CA SER A 260 12.94 -4.91 29.00
C SER A 260 12.05 -5.31 27.82
N ALA A 261 12.63 -5.65 26.67
CA ALA A 261 11.86 -6.03 25.48
C ALA A 261 11.16 -7.39 25.64
N LEU A 262 11.82 -8.36 26.29
CA LEU A 262 11.19 -9.63 26.64
C LEU A 262 10.05 -9.44 27.64
N GLY A 263 10.23 -8.57 28.64
CA GLY A 263 9.17 -8.18 29.56
C GLY A 263 8.00 -7.49 28.86
N SER A 264 8.28 -6.61 27.89
CA SER A 264 7.27 -5.96 27.05
C SER A 264 6.52 -6.96 26.17
N SER A 265 7.21 -7.95 25.60
CA SER A 265 6.61 -9.05 24.84
C SER A 265 5.65 -9.86 25.72
N ALA A 266 6.09 -10.26 26.91
CA ALA A 266 5.24 -10.97 27.87
C ALA A 266 4.02 -10.14 28.28
N MET A 267 4.20 -8.84 28.58
CA MET A 267 3.11 -7.93 28.93
C MET A 267 2.10 -7.80 27.78
N SER A 268 2.58 -7.66 26.54
CA SER A 268 1.70 -7.56 25.36
C SER A 268 0.88 -8.85 25.19
N LEU A 269 1.52 -10.02 25.34
CA LEU A 269 0.82 -11.31 25.31
C LEU A 269 -0.25 -11.40 26.40
N VAL A 270 0.05 -10.99 27.63
CA VAL A 270 -0.93 -10.99 28.73
C VAL A 270 -2.11 -10.07 28.43
N ILE A 271 -1.87 -8.86 27.90
CA ILE A 271 -2.93 -7.92 27.51
C ILE A 271 -3.87 -8.56 26.47
N PHE A 272 -3.30 -9.15 25.41
CA PHE A 272 -4.12 -9.77 24.35
C PHE A 272 -4.80 -11.07 24.79
N LEU A 273 -4.15 -11.88 25.64
CA LEU A 273 -4.75 -13.07 26.23
C LEU A 273 -5.92 -12.71 27.14
N ALA A 274 -5.79 -11.68 27.98
CA ALA A 274 -6.86 -11.20 28.83
C ALA A 274 -8.06 -10.66 28.02
N ALA A 275 -7.79 -10.07 26.85
CA ALA A 275 -8.81 -9.57 25.93
C ALA A 275 -9.39 -10.63 24.97
N SER A 276 -8.89 -11.88 25.00
CA SER A 276 -9.24 -12.92 24.03
C SER A 276 -10.75 -13.18 23.92
N GLY A 277 -11.50 -13.10 25.04
CA GLY A 277 -12.95 -13.24 25.05
C GLY A 277 -13.71 -12.14 24.31
N SER A 278 -13.15 -10.94 24.20
CA SER A 278 -13.75 -9.83 23.45
C SER A 278 -13.29 -9.76 21.99
N LEU A 279 -12.26 -10.52 21.62
CA LEU A 279 -11.70 -10.54 20.26
C LEU A 279 -12.46 -11.44 19.28
N TRP A 280 -13.47 -12.19 19.72
CA TRP A 280 -14.34 -12.98 18.84
C TRP A 280 -15.23 -12.10 17.93
N GLN A 281 -15.73 -10.98 18.46
CA GLN A 281 -16.52 -9.98 17.72
C GLN A 281 -16.06 -8.57 18.12
N PRO A 282 -14.85 -8.15 17.69
CA PRO A 282 -14.29 -6.89 18.13
C PRO A 282 -14.90 -5.73 17.34
N THR A 283 -14.84 -4.54 17.94
CA THR A 283 -15.02 -3.28 17.21
C THR A 283 -13.65 -2.70 16.85
N TRP A 284 -13.59 -1.87 15.81
CA TRP A 284 -12.36 -1.12 15.48
C TRP A 284 -11.83 -0.35 16.70
N GLY A 285 -12.71 0.26 17.50
CA GLY A 285 -12.34 0.97 18.73
C GLY A 285 -11.66 0.08 19.77
N LEU A 286 -12.12 -1.16 19.95
CA LEU A 286 -11.48 -2.12 20.86
C LEU A 286 -10.08 -2.49 20.37
N LEU A 287 -9.91 -2.80 19.08
CA LEU A 287 -8.60 -3.15 18.51
C LEU A 287 -7.61 -2.00 18.65
N PHE A 288 -8.04 -0.76 18.34
CA PHE A 288 -7.20 0.42 18.56
C PHE A 288 -6.88 0.63 20.04
N GLY A 289 -7.85 0.44 20.93
CA GLY A 289 -7.65 0.53 22.37
C GLY A 289 -6.62 -0.48 22.89
N LEU A 290 -6.69 -1.73 22.45
CA LEU A 290 -5.74 -2.78 22.83
C LEU A 290 -4.34 -2.54 22.26
N LEU A 291 -4.25 -2.09 21.00
CA LEU A 291 -2.97 -1.69 20.41
C LEU A 291 -2.33 -0.54 21.20
N LEU A 292 -3.11 0.50 21.52
CA LEU A 292 -2.63 1.62 22.33
C LEU A 292 -2.22 1.18 23.74
N ALA A 293 -3.00 0.30 24.38
CA ALA A 293 -2.65 -0.25 25.69
C ALA A 293 -1.33 -1.04 25.64
N ALA A 294 -1.13 -1.88 24.63
CA ALA A 294 0.12 -2.63 24.44
C ALA A 294 1.31 -1.70 24.16
N ILE A 295 1.12 -0.67 23.32
CA ILE A 295 2.13 0.36 23.06
C ILE A 295 2.49 1.13 24.34
N LEU A 296 1.49 1.58 25.11
CA LEU A 296 1.69 2.30 26.36
C LEU A 296 2.41 1.42 27.39
N ALA A 297 2.03 0.15 27.52
CA ALA A 297 2.73 -0.80 28.37
C ALA A 297 4.19 -0.97 27.95
N GLY A 298 4.45 -1.11 26.64
CA GLY A 298 5.81 -1.17 26.10
C GLY A 298 6.63 0.10 26.35
N VAL A 299 6.00 1.27 26.26
CA VAL A 299 6.62 2.57 26.57
C VAL A 299 6.98 2.66 28.05
N VAL A 300 6.07 2.30 28.95
CA VAL A 300 6.29 2.32 30.40
C VAL A 300 7.41 1.35 30.78
N VAL A 301 7.38 0.11 30.28
CA VAL A 301 8.43 -0.90 30.52
C VAL A 301 9.77 -0.41 29.96
N GLY A 302 9.78 0.21 28.78
CA GLY A 302 10.99 0.74 28.16
C GLY A 302 11.57 1.94 28.92
N PHE A 303 10.71 2.82 29.44
CA PHE A 303 11.12 3.97 30.24
C PHE A 303 11.67 3.57 31.61
N ALA A 304 10.99 2.64 32.28
CA ALA A 304 11.37 2.17 33.61
C ALA A 304 12.68 1.34 33.58
N PHE A 305 12.81 0.42 32.62
CA PHE A 305 13.90 -0.58 32.61
C PHE A 305 14.99 -0.31 31.55
N GLY A 306 14.84 0.70 30.68
CA GLY A 306 15.75 0.98 29.56
C GLY A 306 17.12 1.59 29.92
N GLY A 307 17.39 1.89 31.19
CA GLY A 307 18.69 2.36 31.66
C GLY A 307 19.16 3.66 30.99
N TYR A 308 20.35 3.68 30.39
CA TYR A 308 20.91 4.84 29.67
C TYR A 308 20.36 4.98 28.24
N ALA A 309 19.75 3.93 27.69
CA ALA A 309 19.25 3.88 26.31
C ALA A 309 17.72 3.96 26.25
N LYS A 310 17.06 4.61 27.22
CA LYS A 310 15.59 4.60 27.41
C LYS A 310 14.82 4.87 26.13
N ARG A 311 15.23 5.87 25.35
CA ARG A 311 14.55 6.24 24.10
C ARG A 311 14.63 5.12 23.04
N SER A 312 15.78 4.49 22.88
CA SER A 312 15.97 3.41 21.91
C SER A 312 15.26 2.12 22.35
N VAL A 313 15.26 1.82 23.66
CA VAL A 313 14.55 0.67 24.23
C VAL A 313 13.04 0.86 24.13
N MET A 314 12.54 2.07 24.40
CA MET A 314 11.12 2.42 24.25
C MET A 314 10.63 2.15 22.82
N TRP A 315 11.36 2.61 21.79
CA TRP A 315 10.99 2.31 20.40
C TRP A 315 11.04 0.82 20.09
N ALA A 316 12.03 0.08 20.59
CA ALA A 316 12.08 -1.36 20.40
C ALA A 316 10.83 -2.04 20.98
N ASN A 317 10.43 -1.68 22.20
CA ASN A 317 9.23 -2.22 22.85
C ASN A 317 7.94 -1.84 22.13
N VAL A 318 7.82 -0.61 21.62
CA VAL A 318 6.67 -0.18 20.81
C VAL A 318 6.54 -1.06 19.56
N TRP A 319 7.64 -1.27 18.83
CA TRP A 319 7.62 -2.13 17.64
C TRP A 319 7.34 -3.59 17.96
N THR A 320 7.82 -4.10 19.10
CA THR A 320 7.44 -5.42 19.61
C THR A 320 5.94 -5.50 19.86
N ALA A 321 5.34 -4.54 20.58
CA ALA A 321 3.91 -4.52 20.85
C ALA A 321 3.07 -4.48 19.56
N CYS A 322 3.48 -3.67 18.57
CA CYS A 322 2.84 -3.65 17.25
C CYS A 322 2.97 -5.01 16.53
N ALA A 323 4.13 -5.66 16.57
CA ALA A 323 4.32 -6.98 15.97
C ALA A 323 3.47 -8.06 16.65
N THR A 324 3.34 -8.01 17.99
CA THR A 324 2.44 -8.89 18.74
C THR A 324 0.98 -8.66 18.35
N PHE A 325 0.54 -7.40 18.24
CA PHE A 325 -0.81 -7.06 17.77
C PHE A 325 -1.08 -7.62 16.37
N LEU A 326 -0.15 -7.42 15.42
CA LEU A 326 -0.29 -7.95 14.07
C LEU A 326 -0.35 -9.48 14.05
N ALA A 327 0.42 -10.16 14.89
CA ALA A 327 0.36 -11.62 15.01
C ALA A 327 -0.97 -12.11 15.59
N VAL A 328 -1.52 -11.41 16.60
CA VAL A 328 -2.86 -11.70 17.15
C VAL A 328 -3.93 -11.46 16.09
N PHE A 329 -3.89 -10.32 15.40
CA PHE A 329 -4.82 -9.99 14.32
C PHE A 329 -4.80 -11.04 13.21
N ALA A 330 -3.61 -11.46 12.77
CA ALA A 330 -3.43 -12.52 11.78
C ALA A 330 -3.94 -13.88 12.26
N ASN A 331 -3.82 -14.19 13.56
CA ASN A 331 -4.37 -15.43 14.13
C ASN A 331 -5.89 -15.47 14.00
N TYR A 332 -6.58 -14.38 14.37
CA TYR A 332 -8.03 -14.33 14.22
C TYR A 332 -8.47 -14.33 12.75
N MET A 333 -7.76 -13.64 11.86
CA MET A 333 -8.04 -13.78 10.41
C MET A 333 -7.87 -15.22 9.91
N ALA A 334 -6.85 -15.93 10.38
CA ALA A 334 -6.62 -17.32 10.02
C ALA A 334 -7.72 -18.25 10.56
N GLU A 335 -8.14 -18.05 11.81
CA GLU A 335 -9.20 -18.84 12.45
C GLU A 335 -10.54 -18.74 11.70
N TYR A 336 -10.90 -17.55 11.22
CA TYR A 336 -12.14 -17.31 10.46
C TYR A 336 -12.02 -17.59 8.96
N TRP A 337 -10.83 -17.94 8.45
CA TRP A 337 -10.61 -18.20 7.02
C TRP A 337 -11.47 -19.34 6.50
N ALA A 338 -11.53 -20.45 7.25
CA ALA A 338 -12.30 -21.63 6.84
C ALA A 338 -13.82 -21.38 6.80
N ASP A 339 -14.31 -20.42 7.59
CA ASP A 339 -15.72 -20.05 7.57
C ASP A 339 -16.00 -19.04 6.45
N TYR A 340 -15.07 -18.13 6.18
CA TYR A 340 -15.14 -17.23 5.04
C TYR A 340 -15.21 -17.97 3.70
N THR A 341 -14.36 -18.99 3.49
CA THR A 341 -14.36 -19.79 2.25
C THR A 341 -15.69 -20.52 2.03
N LYS A 342 -16.35 -20.98 3.09
CA LYS A 342 -17.69 -21.60 3.00
C LYS A 342 -18.78 -20.61 2.60
N VAL A 343 -18.71 -19.37 3.07
CA VAL A 343 -19.72 -18.33 2.79
C VAL A 343 -19.56 -17.76 1.38
N VAL A 344 -18.34 -17.55 0.91
CA VAL A 344 -18.06 -17.00 -0.43
C VAL A 344 -18.12 -18.05 -1.53
N GLY A 345 -17.97 -19.34 -1.19
CA GLY A 345 -18.00 -20.46 -2.14
C GLY A 345 -16.66 -20.66 -2.86
N ASP A 346 -16.72 -21.10 -4.11
CA ASP A 346 -15.57 -21.65 -4.86
C ASP A 346 -14.46 -20.61 -5.20
N ARG A 347 -14.65 -19.33 -4.89
CA ARG A 347 -13.71 -18.24 -5.26
C ARG A 347 -13.39 -17.32 -4.09
N PRO A 348 -12.69 -17.80 -3.05
CA PRO A 348 -12.38 -16.99 -1.87
C PRO A 348 -11.41 -15.84 -2.14
N VAL A 349 -10.53 -15.96 -3.14
CA VAL A 349 -9.74 -14.83 -3.65
C VAL A 349 -10.46 -14.24 -4.86
N PRO A 350 -11.13 -13.09 -4.71
CA PRO A 350 -11.93 -12.49 -5.76
C PRO A 350 -11.04 -11.85 -6.83
N THR A 351 -11.52 -11.87 -8.06
CA THR A 351 -10.82 -11.25 -9.20
C THR A 351 -11.39 -9.90 -9.60
N VAL A 352 -12.57 -9.57 -9.10
CA VAL A 352 -13.29 -8.34 -9.43
C VAL A 352 -14.02 -7.73 -8.24
N GLY A 353 -14.17 -6.41 -8.24
CA GLY A 353 -14.96 -5.66 -7.26
C GLY A 353 -14.21 -5.34 -5.97
N ALA A 354 -14.80 -4.44 -5.17
CA ALA A 354 -14.27 -3.96 -3.90
C ALA A 354 -14.78 -4.72 -2.66
N GLY A 355 -15.73 -5.63 -2.85
CA GLY A 355 -16.37 -6.46 -1.82
C GLY A 355 -17.34 -7.45 -2.46
N THR A 356 -17.69 -8.49 -1.72
CA THR A 356 -18.66 -9.49 -2.19
C THR A 356 -20.08 -8.90 -2.19
N PRO A 357 -20.83 -8.91 -3.31
CA PRO A 357 -22.21 -8.42 -3.35
C PRO A 357 -23.12 -9.22 -2.41
N ASN A 358 -23.94 -8.53 -1.61
CA ASN A 358 -24.87 -9.16 -0.65
C ASN A 358 -24.20 -10.16 0.30
N PHE A 359 -23.00 -9.83 0.80
CA PHE A 359 -22.23 -10.72 1.65
C PHE A 359 -22.94 -11.07 2.96
N GLU A 360 -23.39 -12.32 3.09
CA GLU A 360 -24.12 -12.83 4.26
C GLU A 360 -23.28 -12.82 5.55
N GLY A 361 -21.95 -12.89 5.43
CA GLY A 361 -21.02 -12.82 6.56
C GLY A 361 -20.73 -11.40 7.07
N GLY A 362 -21.36 -10.37 6.51
CA GLY A 362 -21.00 -8.96 6.75
C GLY A 362 -21.18 -8.48 8.20
N GLU A 363 -22.03 -9.14 8.98
CA GLU A 363 -22.24 -8.81 10.39
C GLU A 363 -21.10 -9.31 11.30
N ILE A 364 -20.37 -10.34 10.86
CA ILE A 364 -19.24 -10.89 11.60
C ILE A 364 -17.98 -10.10 11.23
N PHE A 365 -17.38 -9.43 12.23
CA PHE A 365 -16.25 -8.53 12.00
C PHE A 365 -15.11 -9.18 11.19
N TRP A 366 -14.68 -10.37 11.59
CA TRP A 366 -13.55 -11.04 10.95
C TRP A 366 -13.84 -11.49 9.53
N LEU A 367 -15.07 -11.94 9.24
CA LEU A 367 -15.48 -12.29 7.88
C LEU A 367 -15.47 -11.06 6.97
N ASN A 368 -15.99 -9.92 7.45
CA ASN A 368 -15.96 -8.66 6.71
C ASN A 368 -14.53 -8.15 6.45
N VAL A 369 -13.64 -8.29 7.45
CA VAL A 369 -12.23 -7.93 7.31
C VAL A 369 -11.52 -8.83 6.29
N ILE A 370 -11.77 -10.14 6.32
CA ILE A 370 -11.20 -11.08 5.36
C ILE A 370 -11.71 -10.76 3.94
N ASP A 371 -13.01 -10.54 3.75
CA ASP A 371 -13.59 -10.14 2.46
C ASP A 371 -12.90 -8.87 1.91
N THR A 372 -12.83 -7.83 2.74
CA THR A 372 -12.17 -6.57 2.35
C THR A 372 -10.69 -6.80 2.01
N ALA A 373 -9.98 -7.63 2.79
CA ALA A 373 -8.57 -7.91 2.58
C ALA A 373 -8.29 -8.72 1.31
N THR A 374 -9.11 -9.73 0.99
CA THR A 374 -8.96 -10.56 -0.22
C THR A 374 -9.24 -9.74 -1.48
N HIS A 375 -10.25 -8.85 -1.45
CA HIS A 375 -10.54 -7.90 -2.52
C HIS A 375 -9.39 -6.91 -2.75
N LEU A 376 -8.73 -6.44 -1.68
CA LEU A 376 -7.61 -5.50 -1.77
C LEU A 376 -6.29 -6.16 -2.20
N LEU A 377 -6.14 -7.47 -2.02
CA LEU A 377 -4.85 -8.17 -2.13
C LEU A 377 -4.21 -8.02 -3.52
N LEU A 378 -4.91 -8.43 -4.59
CA LEU A 378 -4.34 -8.44 -5.94
C LEU A 378 -4.11 -7.02 -6.48
N PRO A 379 -5.07 -6.08 -6.39
CA PRO A 379 -4.85 -4.70 -6.81
C PRO A 379 -3.69 -4.04 -6.06
N THR A 380 -3.60 -4.25 -4.74
CA THR A 380 -2.54 -3.65 -3.93
C THR A 380 -1.17 -4.21 -4.31
N ILE A 381 -1.05 -5.52 -4.54
CA ILE A 381 0.20 -6.14 -5.01
C ILE A 381 0.59 -5.58 -6.38
N SER A 382 -0.37 -5.48 -7.32
CA SER A 382 -0.15 -4.91 -8.65
C SER A 382 0.40 -3.47 -8.57
N LEU A 383 -0.25 -2.59 -7.81
CA LEU A 383 0.20 -1.20 -7.63
C LEU A 383 1.53 -1.11 -6.88
N THR A 384 1.71 -1.93 -5.83
CA THR A 384 2.92 -1.95 -5.01
C THR A 384 4.14 -2.29 -5.86
N LEU A 385 4.02 -3.29 -6.73
CA LEU A 385 5.13 -3.80 -7.52
C LEU A 385 5.65 -2.78 -8.54
N ILE A 386 4.74 -2.01 -9.14
CA ILE A 386 5.07 -0.95 -10.10
C ILE A 386 5.96 0.10 -9.42
N SER A 387 5.54 0.58 -8.24
CA SER A 387 6.29 1.58 -7.48
C SER A 387 7.54 0.99 -6.80
N PHE A 388 7.51 -0.28 -6.41
CA PHE A 388 8.61 -0.99 -5.76
C PHE A 388 9.90 -0.96 -6.59
N ALA A 389 9.80 -1.23 -7.90
CA ALA A 389 10.97 -1.25 -8.78
C ALA A 389 11.63 0.13 -8.88
N SER A 390 10.81 1.18 -9.04
CA SER A 390 11.26 2.58 -9.05
C SER A 390 11.93 2.95 -7.74
N TYR A 391 11.27 2.72 -6.59
CA TYR A 391 11.81 3.08 -5.28
C TYR A 391 13.09 2.33 -4.95
N THR A 392 13.19 1.04 -5.27
CA THR A 392 14.43 0.28 -5.07
C THR A 392 15.58 0.88 -5.86
N ARG A 393 15.37 1.18 -7.15
CA ARG A 393 16.39 1.76 -8.04
C ARG A 393 16.84 3.15 -7.59
N TYR A 394 15.90 4.06 -7.34
CA TYR A 394 16.22 5.43 -6.94
C TYR A 394 16.86 5.48 -5.55
N THR A 395 16.35 4.69 -4.60
CA THR A 395 16.92 4.64 -3.25
C THR A 395 18.35 4.07 -3.29
N ARG A 396 18.59 3.02 -4.08
CA ARG A 396 19.92 2.46 -4.27
C ARG A 396 20.88 3.49 -4.86
N SER A 397 20.47 4.18 -5.93
CA SER A 397 21.30 5.22 -6.58
C SER A 397 21.65 6.35 -5.61
N SER A 398 20.66 6.89 -4.90
CA SER A 398 20.88 7.99 -3.97
C SER A 398 21.72 7.57 -2.76
N MET A 399 21.54 6.34 -2.25
CA MET A 399 22.38 5.80 -1.19
C MET A 399 23.85 5.66 -1.63
N LEU A 400 24.12 5.14 -2.83
CA LEU A 400 25.48 5.01 -3.34
C LEU A 400 26.16 6.38 -3.54
N GLU A 401 25.43 7.34 -4.07
CA GLU A 401 25.92 8.72 -4.23
C GLU A 401 26.28 9.34 -2.87
N VAL A 402 25.38 9.23 -1.89
CA VAL A 402 25.58 9.76 -0.55
C VAL A 402 26.75 9.09 0.16
N LEU A 403 26.88 7.76 0.06
CA LEU A 403 27.98 7.01 0.68
C LEU A 403 29.36 7.39 0.11
N GLY A 404 29.41 7.97 -1.09
CA GLY A 404 30.62 8.50 -1.72
C GLY A 404 31.07 9.88 -1.23
N GLN A 405 30.24 10.59 -0.46
CA GLN A 405 30.49 11.99 -0.06
C GLN A 405 31.56 12.12 1.05
N ASP A 406 32.29 13.24 1.04
CA ASP A 406 33.41 13.46 1.98
C ASP A 406 32.99 13.55 3.46
N TYR A 407 31.77 14.02 3.75
CA TYR A 407 31.27 14.04 5.12
C TYR A 407 31.00 12.63 5.67
N ILE A 408 30.73 11.64 4.80
CA ILE A 408 30.60 10.23 5.19
C ILE A 408 32.00 9.65 5.48
N ARG A 409 32.99 9.94 4.64
CA ARG A 409 34.39 9.57 4.91
C ARG A 409 34.87 10.16 6.24
N THR A 410 34.55 11.42 6.51
CA THR A 410 34.84 12.09 7.78
C THR A 410 34.13 11.42 8.97
N ALA A 411 32.88 10.99 8.79
CA ALA A 411 32.15 10.28 9.84
C ALA A 411 32.81 8.92 10.17
N ARG A 412 33.29 8.20 9.15
CA ARG A 412 34.03 6.94 9.31
C ARG A 412 35.41 7.16 9.95
N SER A 413 36.15 8.20 9.54
CA SER A 413 37.47 8.50 10.12
C SER A 413 37.40 8.90 11.59
N LYS A 414 36.28 9.47 12.04
CA LYS A 414 35.97 9.71 13.46
C LYS A 414 35.65 8.43 14.26
N GLY A 415 35.66 7.26 13.64
CA GLY A 415 35.41 5.97 14.29
C GLY A 415 33.94 5.70 14.61
N LEU A 416 32.99 6.40 13.97
CA LEU A 416 31.57 6.12 14.16
C LEU A 416 31.23 4.71 13.62
N PRO A 417 30.39 3.94 14.32
CA PRO A 417 30.01 2.62 13.86
C PRO A 417 29.22 2.71 12.54
N GLU A 418 29.45 1.76 11.62
CA GLU A 418 28.87 1.79 10.27
C GLU A 418 27.34 1.92 10.28
N ARG A 419 26.68 1.31 11.27
CA ARG A 419 25.22 1.47 11.47
C ARG A 419 24.81 2.92 11.71
N THR A 420 25.57 3.70 12.48
CA THR A 420 25.31 5.13 12.69
C THR A 420 25.62 5.94 11.44
N VAL A 421 26.70 5.62 10.73
CA VAL A 421 27.03 6.25 9.44
C VAL A 421 25.89 6.06 8.44
N ILE A 422 25.40 4.83 8.28
CA ILE A 422 24.30 4.51 7.36
C ILE A 422 22.98 5.16 7.81
N THR A 423 22.51 4.88 9.03
CA THR A 423 21.15 5.28 9.43
C THR A 423 21.00 6.77 9.71
N ARG A 424 22.03 7.41 10.29
CA ARG A 424 21.94 8.81 10.75
C ARG A 424 22.52 9.80 9.74
N HIS A 425 23.57 9.43 9.02
CA HIS A 425 24.28 10.34 8.13
C HIS A 425 23.94 10.11 6.65
N ALA A 426 23.91 8.86 6.20
CA ALA A 426 23.64 8.55 4.79
C ALA A 426 22.15 8.54 4.46
N PHE A 427 21.37 7.71 5.16
CA PHE A 427 19.96 7.46 4.86
C PHE A 427 19.11 8.73 4.83
N ARG A 428 19.27 9.60 5.83
CA ARG A 428 18.51 10.87 5.89
C ARG A 428 18.70 11.73 4.65
N ASN A 429 19.93 11.82 4.13
CA ASN A 429 20.23 12.63 2.95
C ASN A 429 19.81 11.92 1.66
N ALA A 430 19.90 10.58 1.62
CA ALA A 430 19.44 9.78 0.49
C ALA A 430 17.91 9.80 0.30
N MET A 431 17.15 10.15 1.34
CA MET A 431 15.68 10.26 1.26
C MET A 431 15.19 11.56 0.59
N ILE A 432 16.07 12.53 0.32
CA ILE A 432 15.68 13.80 -0.29
C ILE A 432 15.09 13.56 -1.70
N PRO A 433 15.77 12.92 -2.67
CA PRO A 433 15.15 12.67 -3.97
C PRO A 433 13.88 11.81 -3.87
N ILE A 434 13.89 10.81 -2.98
CA ILE A 434 12.79 9.85 -2.80
C ILE A 434 11.50 10.56 -2.36
N THR A 435 11.60 11.61 -1.55
CA THR A 435 10.45 12.35 -1.06
C THR A 435 9.63 13.00 -2.18
N THR A 436 10.27 13.56 -3.22
CA THR A 436 9.56 14.10 -4.41
C THR A 436 8.94 12.98 -5.22
N ILE A 437 9.68 11.89 -5.44
CA ILE A 437 9.20 10.76 -6.24
C ILE A 437 7.94 10.17 -5.59
N VAL A 438 7.95 9.97 -4.27
CA VAL A 438 6.78 9.48 -3.52
C VAL A 438 5.56 10.39 -3.68
N ALA A 439 5.72 11.71 -3.53
CA ALA A 439 4.61 12.64 -3.70
C ALA A 439 4.06 12.66 -5.13
N THR A 440 4.95 12.56 -6.12
CA THR A 440 4.59 12.54 -7.54
C THR A 440 3.87 11.24 -7.90
N ASP A 441 4.40 10.09 -7.45
CA ASP A 441 3.80 8.78 -7.68
C ASP A 441 2.44 8.67 -6.99
N PHE A 442 2.27 9.15 -5.76
CA PHE A 442 0.96 9.13 -5.10
C PHE A 442 -0.08 9.93 -5.89
N ALA A 443 0.30 11.12 -6.39
CA ALA A 443 -0.58 11.92 -7.24
C ALA A 443 -0.94 11.19 -8.56
N ASN A 444 0.07 10.56 -9.17
CA ASN A 444 -0.10 9.76 -10.37
C ASN A 444 -0.96 8.52 -10.13
N LEU A 445 -0.88 7.89 -8.95
CA LEU A 445 -1.67 6.70 -8.62
C LEU A 445 -3.14 7.05 -8.43
N ILE A 446 -3.47 8.20 -7.82
CA ILE A 446 -4.87 8.65 -7.71
C ILE A 446 -5.48 8.91 -9.10
N GLY A 447 -4.70 9.50 -10.02
CA GLY A 447 -5.15 9.76 -11.40
C GLY A 447 -4.98 8.58 -12.37
N GLY A 448 -4.11 7.62 -12.06
CA GLY A 448 -3.56 6.64 -13.01
C GLY A 448 -3.77 5.19 -12.64
N ALA A 449 -4.36 4.89 -11.47
CA ALA A 449 -4.81 3.54 -11.14
C ALA A 449 -5.98 3.07 -12.04
N VAL A 450 -6.44 3.89 -13.00
CA VAL A 450 -7.48 3.58 -14.00
C VAL A 450 -7.31 2.19 -14.63
N ILE A 451 -6.07 1.84 -15.00
CA ILE A 451 -5.78 0.55 -15.63
C ILE A 451 -6.00 -0.60 -14.64
N THR A 452 -5.42 -0.50 -13.44
CA THR A 452 -5.55 -1.51 -12.39
C THR A 452 -7.00 -1.65 -11.93
N GLU A 453 -7.69 -0.54 -11.70
CA GLU A 453 -9.12 -0.50 -11.38
C GLU A 453 -9.97 -1.18 -12.45
N SER A 454 -9.65 -0.96 -13.73
CA SER A 454 -10.34 -1.63 -14.83
C SER A 454 -10.14 -3.14 -14.84
N ILE A 455 -8.90 -3.60 -14.62
CA ILE A 455 -8.57 -5.03 -14.70
C ILE A 455 -9.24 -5.81 -13.57
N PHE A 456 -9.27 -5.22 -12.38
CA PHE A 456 -9.90 -5.79 -11.19
C PHE A 456 -11.36 -5.31 -11.01
N GLY A 457 -11.97 -4.62 -11.97
CA GLY A 457 -13.38 -4.20 -11.88
C GLY A 457 -13.72 -3.36 -10.63
N TRP A 458 -12.79 -2.54 -10.14
CA TRP A 458 -13.03 -1.62 -9.03
C TRP A 458 -13.73 -0.35 -9.53
N GLN A 459 -14.77 0.08 -8.82
CA GLN A 459 -15.50 1.32 -9.10
C GLN A 459 -14.81 2.51 -8.43
N GLY A 460 -13.60 2.84 -8.89
CA GLY A 460 -12.81 3.96 -8.40
C GLY A 460 -12.94 5.23 -9.24
N MET A 461 -12.07 6.19 -8.95
CA MET A 461 -11.92 7.46 -9.67
C MET A 461 -11.67 7.23 -11.17
N GLY A 462 -10.94 6.17 -11.53
CA GLY A 462 -10.69 5.85 -12.93
C GLY A 462 -11.90 5.26 -13.65
N ALA A 463 -12.77 4.55 -12.94
CA ALA A 463 -14.07 4.13 -13.49
C ALA A 463 -14.99 5.33 -13.73
N LEU A 464 -15.02 6.29 -12.79
CA LEU A 464 -15.78 7.54 -12.94
C LEU A 464 -15.30 8.34 -14.16
N PHE A 465 -13.98 8.51 -14.30
CA PHE A 465 -13.37 9.19 -15.45
C PHE A 465 -13.69 8.50 -16.78
N ARG A 466 -13.49 7.18 -16.87
CA ARG A 466 -13.80 6.41 -18.10
C ARG A 466 -15.28 6.49 -18.46
N SER A 467 -16.17 6.32 -17.48
CA SER A 467 -17.61 6.42 -17.73
C SER A 467 -18.02 7.79 -18.28
N GLY A 468 -17.35 8.86 -17.83
CA GLY A 468 -17.54 10.21 -18.37
C GLY A 468 -16.98 10.36 -19.79
N LEU A 469 -15.82 9.79 -20.08
CA LEU A 469 -15.25 9.82 -21.44
C LEU A 469 -16.11 9.03 -22.44
N ASP A 470 -16.51 7.81 -22.09
CA ASP A 470 -17.31 6.93 -22.97
C ASP A 470 -18.69 7.54 -23.27
N ALA A 471 -19.28 8.24 -22.29
CA ALA A 471 -20.56 8.95 -22.45
C ALA A 471 -20.41 10.40 -22.96
N VAL A 472 -19.19 10.86 -23.24
CA VAL A 472 -18.89 12.25 -23.63
C VAL A 472 -19.50 13.27 -22.64
N ASP A 473 -19.45 12.93 -21.35
CA ASP A 473 -20.00 13.71 -20.24
C ASP A 473 -18.87 14.45 -19.51
N PRO A 474 -18.80 15.79 -19.62
CA PRO A 474 -17.75 16.55 -18.96
C PRO A 474 -17.89 16.55 -17.43
N MET A 475 -19.07 16.38 -16.84
CA MET A 475 -19.24 16.60 -15.39
C MET A 475 -18.44 15.59 -14.55
N PRO A 476 -18.52 14.25 -14.78
CA PRO A 476 -17.67 13.28 -14.09
C PRO A 476 -16.17 13.46 -14.37
N VAL A 477 -15.81 13.79 -15.61
CA VAL A 477 -14.41 13.99 -16.03
C VAL A 477 -13.77 15.18 -15.29
N MET A 478 -14.51 16.28 -15.17
CA MET A 478 -14.04 17.48 -14.50
C MET A 478 -14.00 17.34 -12.98
N ALA A 479 -14.92 16.57 -12.39
CA ALA A 479 -14.86 16.19 -10.99
C ALA A 479 -13.60 15.36 -10.69
N PHE A 480 -13.32 14.35 -11.53
CA PHE A 480 -12.08 13.57 -11.47
C PHE A 480 -10.82 14.45 -11.58
N PHE A 481 -10.78 15.37 -12.55
CA PHE A 481 -9.67 16.29 -12.76
C PHE A 481 -9.43 17.20 -11.55
N THR A 482 -10.51 17.73 -10.96
CA THR A 482 -10.40 18.63 -9.81
C THR A 482 -9.82 17.90 -8.60
N VAL A 483 -10.28 16.68 -8.33
CA VAL A 483 -9.78 15.88 -7.20
C VAL A 483 -8.33 15.46 -7.42
N THR A 484 -8.00 14.90 -8.58
CA THR A 484 -6.64 14.43 -8.90
C THR A 484 -5.64 15.58 -8.95
N GLY A 485 -6.00 16.71 -9.57
CA GLY A 485 -5.19 17.92 -9.61
C GLY A 485 -4.98 18.52 -8.21
N THR A 486 -6.02 18.59 -7.39
CA THR A 486 -5.91 19.05 -5.99
C THR A 486 -5.02 18.12 -5.18
N ALA A 487 -5.20 16.80 -5.30
CA ALA A 487 -4.35 15.81 -4.64
C ALA A 487 -2.89 15.96 -5.07
N ALA A 488 -2.62 16.21 -6.35
CA ALA A 488 -1.28 16.46 -6.86
C ALA A 488 -0.64 17.71 -6.25
N ILE A 489 -1.40 18.81 -6.10
CA ILE A 489 -0.91 20.03 -5.44
C ILE A 489 -0.61 19.76 -3.96
N VAL A 490 -1.54 19.11 -3.25
CA VAL A 490 -1.40 18.80 -1.83
C VAL A 490 -0.18 17.91 -1.59
N MET A 491 -0.01 16.83 -2.35
CA MET A 491 1.12 15.93 -2.18
C MET A 491 2.46 16.58 -2.50
N ASN A 492 2.52 17.39 -3.55
CA ASN A 492 3.70 18.18 -3.86
C ASN A 492 4.05 19.17 -2.74
N MET A 493 3.05 19.79 -2.12
CA MET A 493 3.25 20.65 -0.97
C MET A 493 3.74 19.86 0.25
N VAL A 494 3.22 18.65 0.47
CA VAL A 494 3.72 17.74 1.51
C VAL A 494 5.19 17.41 1.28
N ALA A 495 5.63 17.13 0.05
CA ALA A 495 7.03 16.92 -0.28
C ALA A 495 7.91 18.13 0.07
N ASP A 496 7.48 19.34 -0.27
CA ASP A 496 8.21 20.57 0.08
C ASP A 496 8.39 20.75 1.59
N ILE A 497 7.34 20.44 2.36
CA ILE A 497 7.38 20.51 3.83
C ILE A 497 8.34 19.45 4.38
N LEU A 498 8.28 18.23 3.84
CA LEU A 498 9.20 17.15 4.21
C LEU A 498 10.65 17.53 3.88
N TYR A 499 10.91 18.29 2.81
CA TYR A 499 12.25 18.82 2.52
C TYR A 499 12.80 19.73 3.59
N ALA A 500 12.00 20.66 4.08
CA ALA A 500 12.42 21.55 5.15
C ALA A 500 12.72 20.80 6.46
N TYR A 501 12.09 19.64 6.68
CA TYR A 501 12.35 18.79 7.85
C TYR A 501 13.57 17.88 7.67
N ILE A 502 13.73 17.29 6.48
CA ILE A 502 14.84 16.38 6.19
C ILE A 502 16.16 17.14 6.12
N ASP A 503 16.22 18.28 5.43
CA ASP A 503 17.42 19.13 5.34
C ASP A 503 17.19 20.52 5.98
N PRO A 504 17.66 20.74 7.23
CA PRO A 504 17.52 22.03 7.90
C PRO A 504 18.36 23.16 7.26
N ARG A 505 19.25 22.87 6.29
CA ARG A 505 20.02 23.89 5.56
C ARG A 505 19.15 24.68 4.59
N ILE A 506 18.07 24.08 4.10
CA ILE A 506 17.07 24.71 3.21
C ILE A 506 16.21 25.75 3.96
N ARG A 507 16.26 25.75 5.30
CA ARG A 507 15.47 26.65 6.16
C ARG A 507 16.03 28.07 6.27
N ARG A 508 17.25 28.32 5.76
CA ARG A 508 17.93 29.62 5.80
C ARG A 508 17.54 30.53 4.65
#